data_AF-A0A4Y9LDN2-F1
#
_entry.id   AF-A0A4Y9LDN2-F1
#
_cell.length_a   1.000
_cell.length_b   1.000
_cell.length_c   1.000
_cell.angle_alpha   90.00
_cell.angle_beta   90.00
_cell.angle_gamma   90.00
#
_symmetry.space_group_name_H-M   'P 1'
#
loop_
_entity.id
_entity.type
_entity.pdbx_description
1 polymer ?
#
loop_
_entity_poly.entity_id
_entity_poly.type
_entity_poly.pdbx_seq_one_letter_code
_entity_poly.pdbx_strand_id
1 'polypeptide(L)'
;MSDQIRTKQNVPQQPNGNDQPDTGAPSSAFPGGFLAIATAYGDYTKKSVEDTRLFVEKLSGVKSLDKAMEVQADFAKSTYDTFVAESQKIGALYGDLAKQSYKPFAELVAKMAPTNR
;
A
#
# COMPACT_ATOMS: atom_id res chain seq x y z
N MET A 1 35.95 -18.55 54.25
CA MET A 1 35.09 -17.50 54.86
C MET A 1 34.80 -16.55 53.72
N SER A 2 33.76 -16.88 52.97
CA SER A 2 33.54 -16.43 51.60
C SER A 2 32.68 -15.17 51.58
N ASP A 3 33.02 -14.28 50.65
CA ASP A 3 32.63 -12.89 50.53
C ASP A 3 31.17 -12.55 50.84
N GLN A 4 30.98 -11.79 51.92
CA GLN A 4 29.74 -11.10 52.23
C GLN A 4 29.91 -9.61 51.88
N ILE A 5 29.27 -9.22 50.76
CA ILE A 5 28.54 -7.96 50.60
C ILE A 5 29.39 -6.69 50.51
N ARG A 6 29.44 -6.11 49.29
CA ARG A 6 28.86 -4.78 48.98
C ARG A 6 29.32 -4.32 47.60
N THR A 7 28.83 -4.97 46.55
CA THR A 7 28.80 -4.35 45.23
C THR A 7 27.57 -3.46 45.21
N LYS A 8 27.77 -2.14 45.34
CA LYS A 8 26.78 -1.14 44.98
C LYS A 8 26.51 -1.28 43.48
N GLN A 9 25.56 -2.16 43.13
CA GLN A 9 25.05 -2.25 41.78
C GLN A 9 24.19 -1.00 41.55
N ASN A 10 24.85 0.04 41.03
CA ASN A 10 24.22 1.18 40.41
C ASN A 10 23.50 0.68 39.15
N VAL A 11 22.26 0.20 39.32
CA VAL A 11 21.37 -0.06 38.20
C VAL A 11 20.86 1.32 37.74
N PRO A 12 21.12 1.77 36.50
CA PRO A 12 20.36 2.88 35.97
C PRO A 12 18.90 2.44 35.90
N GLN A 13 18.04 3.11 36.67
CA GLN A 13 16.60 3.02 36.56
C GLN A 13 16.25 3.22 35.07
N GLN A 14 15.79 2.17 34.39
CA GLN A 14 15.29 2.32 33.03
C GLN A 14 14.12 3.31 33.07
N PRO A 15 14.13 4.39 32.27
CA PRO A 15 13.02 5.31 32.23
C PRO A 15 11.78 4.53 31.77
N ASN A 16 10.74 4.61 32.60
CA ASN A 16 9.42 4.08 32.35
C ASN A 16 8.92 4.61 31.00
N GLY A 17 8.55 3.72 30.09
CA GLY A 17 8.29 4.00 28.67
C GLY A 17 7.01 4.78 28.37
N ASN A 18 6.61 5.72 29.22
CA ASN A 18 5.40 6.54 29.02
C ASN A 18 5.68 8.03 28.81
N ASP A 19 6.93 8.49 28.87
CA ASP A 19 7.27 9.87 28.50
C ASP A 19 7.77 9.91 27.05
N GLN A 20 6.88 9.54 26.12
CA GLN A 20 7.07 9.88 24.73
C GLN A 20 6.71 11.35 24.56
N PRO A 21 7.63 12.25 24.17
CA PRO A 21 7.26 13.62 23.87
C PRO A 21 6.22 13.60 22.75
N ASP A 22 5.11 14.32 22.96
CA ASP A 22 4.08 14.66 21.98
C ASP A 22 4.70 15.36 20.76
N THR A 23 5.46 14.61 19.99
CA THR A 23 5.91 14.97 18.65
C THR A 23 4.87 14.39 17.73
N GLY A 24 3.91 15.25 17.38
CA GLY A 24 2.68 14.91 16.68
C GLY A 24 2.90 13.87 15.58
N ALA A 25 2.48 12.63 15.84
CA ALA A 25 2.23 11.69 14.78
C ALA A 25 0.83 12.03 14.23
N PRO A 26 0.68 12.32 12.93
CA PRO A 26 -0.64 12.36 12.31
C PRO A 26 -1.17 10.91 12.21
N SER A 27 -1.59 10.32 13.32
CA SER A 27 -2.03 8.94 13.42
C SER A 27 -3.55 8.84 13.23
N SER A 28 -4.02 8.98 11.98
CA SER A 28 -5.37 8.47 11.61
C SER A 28 -5.67 8.43 10.12
N ALA A 29 -4.91 9.09 9.24
CA ALA A 29 -5.17 9.06 7.80
C ALA A 29 -4.50 7.87 7.05
N PHE A 30 -3.52 7.20 7.68
CA PHE A 30 -2.65 6.24 7.01
C PHE A 30 -3.21 4.81 6.81
N PRO A 31 -3.96 4.20 7.76
CA PRO A 31 -4.35 2.79 7.61
C PRO A 31 -5.27 2.51 6.40
N GLY A 32 -6.15 3.44 6.06
CA GLY A 32 -7.14 3.26 4.98
C GLY A 32 -6.53 3.25 3.58
N GLY A 33 -5.54 4.11 3.31
CA GLY A 33 -4.89 4.17 1.99
C GLY A 33 -4.08 2.92 1.69
N PHE A 34 -3.36 2.38 2.68
CA PHE A 34 -2.63 1.11 2.51
C PHE A 34 -3.57 -0.08 2.31
N LEU A 35 -4.68 -0.14 3.04
CA LEU A 35 -5.70 -1.19 2.83
C LEU A 35 -6.31 -1.09 1.41
N ALA A 36 -6.61 0.11 0.93
CA ALA A 36 -7.13 0.30 -0.42
C ALA A 36 -6.15 -0.17 -1.51
N ILE A 37 -4.85 0.11 -1.34
CA ILE A 37 -3.80 -0.39 -2.24
C ILE A 37 -3.74 -1.92 -2.20
N ALA A 38 -3.74 -2.53 -1.00
CA ALA A 38 -3.73 -3.98 -0.86
C ALA A 38 -4.96 -4.64 -1.52
N THR A 39 -6.14 -4.04 -1.35
CA THR A 39 -7.37 -4.48 -2.04
C THR A 39 -7.22 -4.39 -3.55
N ALA A 40 -6.68 -3.30 -4.09
CA ALA A 40 -6.49 -3.14 -5.53
C ALA A 40 -5.56 -4.21 -6.12
N TYR A 41 -4.46 -4.57 -5.44
CA TYR A 41 -3.61 -5.69 -5.85
C TYR A 41 -4.34 -7.04 -5.78
N GLY A 42 -5.17 -7.25 -4.76
CA GLY A 42 -6.01 -8.44 -4.63
C GLY A 42 -7.00 -8.57 -5.78
N ASP A 43 -7.70 -7.48 -6.12
CA ASP A 43 -8.65 -7.41 -7.23
C ASP A 43 -7.95 -7.73 -8.57
N TYR A 44 -6.80 -7.09 -8.84
CA TYR A 44 -6.02 -7.34 -10.04
C TYR A 44 -5.56 -8.80 -10.15
N THR A 45 -5.08 -9.38 -9.03
CA THR A 45 -4.65 -10.78 -9.00
C THR A 45 -5.81 -11.72 -9.33
N LYS A 46 -6.99 -11.49 -8.73
CA LYS A 46 -8.19 -12.27 -9.00
C LYS A 46 -8.57 -12.19 -10.49
N LYS A 47 -8.59 -10.98 -11.05
CA LYS A 47 -8.91 -10.76 -12.47
C LYS A 47 -7.91 -11.44 -13.41
N SER A 48 -6.61 -11.37 -13.11
CA SER A 48 -5.56 -12.05 -13.89
C SER A 48 -5.73 -13.58 -13.92
N VAL A 49 -6.12 -14.18 -12.78
CA VAL A 49 -6.40 -15.63 -12.71
C VAL A 49 -7.64 -15.99 -13.52
N GLU A 50 -8.70 -15.18 -13.44
CA GLU A 50 -9.92 -15.38 -14.23
C GLU A 50 -9.65 -15.29 -15.74
N ASP A 51 -8.90 -14.26 -16.18
CA ASP A 51 -8.53 -14.07 -17.58
C ASP A 51 -7.64 -15.22 -18.09
N THR A 52 -6.68 -15.69 -17.27
CA THR A 52 -5.82 -16.84 -17.61
C THR A 52 -6.64 -18.12 -17.73
N ARG A 53 -7.61 -18.35 -16.84
CA ARG A 53 -8.50 -19.50 -16.91
C ARG A 53 -9.32 -19.49 -18.20
N LEU A 54 -9.90 -18.34 -18.56
CA LEU A 54 -10.65 -18.18 -19.81
C LEU A 54 -9.77 -18.40 -21.03
N PHE A 55 -8.51 -17.93 -21.00
CA PHE A 55 -7.55 -18.18 -22.06
C PHE A 55 -7.27 -19.67 -22.24
N VAL A 56 -6.96 -20.39 -21.15
CA VAL A 56 -6.71 -21.84 -21.21
C VAL A 56 -7.94 -22.60 -21.70
N GLU A 57 -9.13 -22.23 -21.25
CA GLU A 57 -10.39 -22.84 -21.70
C GLU A 57 -10.59 -22.65 -23.20
N LYS A 58 -10.46 -21.41 -23.70
CA LYS A 58 -10.56 -21.10 -25.13
C LYS A 58 -9.49 -21.81 -25.94
N LEU A 59 -8.24 -21.79 -25.49
CA LEU A 59 -7.11 -22.41 -26.19
C LEU A 59 -7.24 -23.94 -26.25
N SER A 60 -7.83 -24.57 -25.21
CA SER A 60 -8.10 -26.01 -25.23
C SER A 60 -9.18 -26.42 -26.26
N GLY A 61 -10.05 -25.48 -26.66
CA GLY A 61 -11.15 -25.72 -27.59
C GLY A 61 -10.82 -25.46 -29.06
N VAL A 62 -9.69 -24.82 -29.39
CA VAL A 62 -9.34 -24.51 -30.79
C VAL A 62 -8.70 -25.71 -31.50
N LYS A 63 -8.99 -25.86 -32.80
CA LYS A 63 -8.54 -27.00 -33.63
C LYS A 63 -7.53 -26.63 -34.72
N SER A 64 -7.11 -25.37 -34.79
CA SER A 64 -6.15 -24.85 -35.77
C SER A 64 -5.28 -23.75 -35.17
N LEU A 65 -4.11 -23.54 -35.75
CA LEU A 65 -3.17 -22.51 -35.32
C LEU A 65 -3.73 -21.09 -35.53
N ASP A 66 -4.46 -20.83 -36.62
CA ASP A 66 -5.06 -19.51 -36.87
C ASP A 66 -6.02 -19.10 -35.74
N LYS A 67 -6.78 -20.07 -35.21
CA LYS A 67 -7.69 -19.84 -34.08
C LYS A 67 -6.96 -19.71 -32.75
N ALA A 68 -5.84 -20.43 -32.57
CA ALA A 68 -4.97 -20.23 -31.41
C ALA A 68 -4.38 -18.81 -31.39
N MET A 69 -3.96 -18.29 -32.55
CA MET A 69 -3.44 -16.93 -32.69
C MET A 69 -4.51 -15.87 -32.37
N GLU A 70 -5.75 -16.07 -32.82
CA GLU A 70 -6.89 -15.22 -32.47
C GLU A 70 -7.12 -15.19 -30.95
N VAL A 71 -7.16 -16.36 -30.31
CA VAL A 71 -7.32 -16.47 -28.85
C VAL A 71 -6.17 -15.81 -28.08
N GLN A 72 -4.93 -15.97 -28.55
CA GLN A 72 -3.76 -15.33 -27.94
C GLN A 72 -3.78 -13.81 -28.10
N ALA A 73 -4.18 -13.30 -29.28
CA ALA A 73 -4.31 -11.87 -29.54
C ALA A 73 -5.40 -11.24 -28.65
N ASP A 74 -6.54 -11.90 -28.51
CA ASP A 74 -7.62 -11.48 -27.61
C ASP A 74 -7.16 -11.44 -26.15
N PHE A 75 -6.47 -12.49 -25.69
CA PHE A 75 -5.91 -12.53 -24.34
C PHE A 75 -4.88 -11.43 -24.10
N ALA A 76 -3.98 -11.19 -25.05
CA ALA A 76 -2.98 -10.13 -24.96
C ALA A 76 -3.63 -8.75 -24.86
N LYS A 77 -4.65 -8.48 -25.68
CA LYS A 77 -5.43 -7.24 -25.63
C LYS A 77 -6.13 -7.08 -24.29
N SER A 78 -6.86 -8.10 -23.83
CA SER A 78 -7.59 -8.08 -22.55
C SER A 78 -6.65 -7.86 -21.35
N THR A 79 -5.50 -8.55 -21.35
CA THR A 79 -4.50 -8.43 -20.28
C THR A 79 -3.88 -7.04 -20.28
N TYR A 80 -3.60 -6.47 -21.45
CA TYR A 80 -3.08 -5.10 -21.57
C TYR A 80 -4.08 -4.07 -21.06
N ASP A 81 -5.34 -4.13 -21.52
CA ASP A 81 -6.38 -3.19 -21.11
C ASP A 81 -6.61 -3.26 -19.59
N THR A 82 -6.64 -4.47 -19.03
CA THR A 82 -6.72 -4.72 -17.58
C THR A 82 -5.53 -4.15 -16.83
N PHE A 83 -4.31 -4.41 -17.31
CA PHE A 83 -3.10 -3.91 -16.68
C PHE A 83 -3.07 -2.38 -16.64
N VAL A 84 -3.42 -1.72 -17.74
CA VAL A 84 -3.45 -0.25 -17.80
C VAL A 84 -4.48 0.30 -16.81
N ALA A 85 -5.69 -0.26 -16.79
CA ALA A 85 -6.75 0.18 -15.89
C ALA A 85 -6.37 0.02 -14.40
N GLU A 86 -5.88 -1.15 -14.01
CA GLU A 86 -5.48 -1.42 -12.63
C GLU A 86 -4.23 -0.63 -12.21
N SER A 87 -3.27 -0.42 -13.12
CA SER A 87 -2.10 0.43 -12.88
C SER A 87 -2.49 1.89 -12.63
N GLN A 88 -3.45 2.41 -13.42
CA GLN A 88 -3.99 3.76 -13.19
C GLN A 88 -4.70 3.87 -11.84
N LYS A 89 -5.51 2.87 -11.47
CA LYS A 89 -6.19 2.80 -10.17
C LYS A 89 -5.19 2.79 -9.02
N ILE A 90 -4.17 1.93 -9.06
CA ILE A 90 -3.13 1.85 -8.03
C ILE A 90 -2.33 3.16 -7.97
N GLY A 91 -1.97 3.74 -9.11
CA GLY A 91 -1.27 5.03 -9.17
C GLY A 91 -2.07 6.17 -8.55
N ALA A 92 -3.38 6.21 -8.78
CA ALA A 92 -4.28 7.17 -8.15
C ALA A 92 -4.32 7.01 -6.62
N LEU A 93 -4.40 5.76 -6.13
CA LEU A 93 -4.38 5.46 -4.69
C LEU A 93 -3.08 5.91 -4.02
N TYR A 94 -1.92 5.70 -4.67
CA TYR A 94 -0.65 6.24 -4.17
C TYR A 94 -0.63 7.77 -4.17
N GLY A 95 -1.17 8.40 -5.21
CA GLY A 95 -1.31 9.85 -5.27
C GLY A 95 -2.18 10.42 -4.15
N ASP A 96 -3.29 9.76 -3.83
CA ASP A 96 -4.18 10.15 -2.74
C ASP A 96 -3.56 9.93 -1.37
N LEU A 97 -2.86 8.82 -1.17
CA LEU A 97 -2.07 8.58 0.05
C LEU A 97 -1.01 9.66 0.26
N ALA A 98 -0.31 10.07 -0.81
CA ALA A 98 0.64 11.17 -0.75
C ALA A 98 -0.04 12.49 -0.36
N LYS A 99 -1.16 12.86 -1.00
CA LYS A 99 -1.93 14.07 -0.64
C LYS A 99 -2.37 14.06 0.83
N GLN A 100 -2.86 12.92 1.32
CA GLN A 100 -3.26 12.78 2.73
C GLN A 100 -2.07 12.99 3.67
N SER A 101 -0.88 12.49 3.31
CA SER A 101 0.32 12.65 4.12
C SER A 101 0.83 14.10 4.21
N TYR A 102 0.63 14.91 3.15
CA TYR A 102 1.03 16.33 3.13
C TYR A 102 -0.02 17.28 3.74
N LYS A 103 -1.25 16.81 3.95
CA LYS A 103 -2.36 17.63 4.46
C LYS A 103 -2.06 18.35 5.79
N PRO A 104 -1.45 17.72 6.81
CA PRO A 104 -1.12 18.39 8.07
C PRO A 104 -0.18 19.59 7.90
N PHE A 105 0.75 19.50 6.94
CA PHE A 105 1.67 20.59 6.63
C PHE A 105 0.96 21.75 5.92
N ALA A 106 0.08 21.45 4.97
CA ALA A 106 -0.72 22.46 4.28
C ALA A 106 -1.65 23.22 5.25
N GLU A 107 -2.27 22.52 6.20
CA GLU A 107 -3.12 23.12 7.25
C GLU A 107 -2.31 24.03 8.19
N LEU A 108 -1.10 23.62 8.55
CA LEU A 108 -0.19 24.41 9.38
C LEU A 108 0.24 25.72 8.67
N VAL A 109 0.59 25.65 7.39
CA VAL A 109 0.93 26.84 6.58
C VAL A 109 -0.27 27.78 6.44
N ALA A 110 -1.47 27.24 6.19
CA ALA A 110 -2.70 28.04 6.08
C ALA A 110 -3.01 28.78 7.40
N LYS A 111 -2.72 28.19 8.55
CA LYS A 111 -2.93 28.79 9.88
C LYS A 111 -1.90 29.88 10.21
N MET A 112 -0.71 29.83 9.62
CA MET A 112 0.35 30.83 9.80
C MET A 112 0.30 31.98 8.79
N ALA A 113 -0.50 31.86 7.71
CA ALA A 113 -0.72 32.97 6.79
C ALA A 113 -1.43 34.13 7.52
N PRO A 114 -0.88 35.36 7.49
CA PRO A 114 -1.49 36.50 8.16
C PRO A 114 -2.89 36.74 7.58
N THR A 115 -3.90 36.68 8.45
CA THR A 115 -5.24 37.17 8.11
C THR A 115 -5.16 38.69 8.08
N ASN A 116 -4.91 39.27 6.90
CA ASN A 116 -5.13 40.70 6.71
C ASN A 116 -6.64 40.96 6.88
N ARG A 117 -7.01 41.52 8.03
CA ARG A 117 -8.28 42.22 8.30
C ARG A 117 -7.96 43.67 8.61
#